data_AF-A0A7Y8M4L7-F1
#
_entry.id   AF-A0A7Y8M4L7-F1
#
_cell.length_a   1.000
_cell.length_b   1.000
_cell.length_c   1.000
_cell.angle_alpha   90.00
_cell.angle_beta   90.00
_cell.angle_gamma   90.00
#
_symmetry.space_group_name_H-M   'P 1'
#
loop_
_entity.id
_entity.type
_entity.pdbx_description
1 polymer ?
#
loop_
_entity_poly.entity_id
_entity_poly.type
_entity_poly.pdbx_seq_one_letter_code
_entity_poly.pdbx_strand_id
1 'polypeptide(L)'
;ALADLWDAVFRYNFAYSAHNPLTQRVMSVFVGWYVLFPSGIMLFAVVGWIGGVLFTLRNRERLGAGKALVYASLIALPAEWALTATSGFLFEHYFTTWLPVCAVLSGLFAHALMTSDRIRKVHNGVWVFAALALASAVPASKWISAARSQDYARDQAVVAYIVNTTSQDDEVLMWGAATAFNFTTGRRSPTRFHYQYPLYTAGYQNAAMIEQFLDDIRRSQPKLIIDTTPVIGVIPSLEPSRRQTWEPSPTYQALPEMERVYAYVESNYRLIGTVGWAQWPVYVRNGVDDTRFRRELSIP
;
A
#
# COMPACT_ATOMS: atom_id res chain seq x y z
N ALA A 1 7.70 -15.48 -17.65
CA ALA A 1 6.36 -15.22 -17.08
C ALA A 1 6.17 -15.84 -15.69
N LEU A 2 6.07 -17.17 -15.55
CA LEU A 2 5.84 -17.78 -14.22
C LEU A 2 7.02 -17.59 -13.25
N ALA A 3 8.25 -17.75 -13.74
CA ALA A 3 9.45 -17.51 -12.94
C ALA A 3 9.55 -16.05 -12.47
N ASP A 4 9.27 -15.09 -13.36
CA ASP A 4 9.28 -13.66 -13.04
C ASP A 4 8.19 -13.30 -12.03
N LEU A 5 7.00 -13.89 -12.17
CA LEU A 5 5.91 -13.74 -11.21
C LEU A 5 6.32 -14.29 -9.84
N TRP A 6 6.91 -15.49 -9.79
CA TRP A 6 7.37 -16.10 -8.55
C TRP A 6 8.42 -15.24 -7.85
N ASP A 7 9.39 -14.73 -8.62
CA ASP A 7 10.46 -13.89 -8.12
C ASP A 7 9.91 -12.56 -7.56
N ALA A 8 9.01 -11.89 -8.29
CA ALA A 8 8.42 -10.62 -7.87
C ALA A 8 7.40 -10.75 -6.73
N VAL A 9 6.62 -11.84 -6.67
CA VAL A 9 5.56 -12.01 -5.67
C VAL A 9 6.07 -12.68 -4.41
N PHE A 10 6.89 -13.72 -4.50
CA PHE A 10 7.32 -14.46 -3.32
C PHE A 10 8.72 -14.06 -2.88
N ARG A 11 9.72 -14.17 -3.77
CA ARG A 11 11.11 -13.95 -3.38
C ARG A 11 11.35 -12.51 -2.89
N TYR A 12 10.83 -11.53 -3.61
CA TYR A 12 10.89 -10.14 -3.21
C TYR A 12 10.21 -9.90 -1.85
N ASN A 13 8.98 -10.36 -1.64
CA ASN A 13 8.25 -10.13 -0.38
C ASN A 13 8.91 -10.82 0.82
N PHE A 14 9.53 -11.99 0.64
CA PHE A 14 10.32 -12.62 1.70
C PHE A 14 11.54 -11.80 2.07
N ALA A 15 12.32 -11.31 1.09
CA ALA A 15 13.46 -10.44 1.36
C ALA A 15 13.03 -9.10 2.00
N TYR A 16 11.94 -8.52 1.49
CA TYR A 16 11.40 -7.25 1.97
C TYR A 16 10.95 -7.31 3.44
N SER A 17 10.38 -8.43 3.88
CA SER A 17 9.90 -8.62 5.26
C SER A 17 10.93 -9.27 6.19
N ALA A 18 12.06 -9.78 5.68
CA ALA A 18 13.03 -10.58 6.43
C ALA A 18 13.61 -9.86 7.66
N HIS A 19 13.73 -8.53 7.58
CA HIS A 19 14.39 -7.72 8.61
C HIS A 19 13.43 -7.19 9.70
N ASN A 20 12.12 -7.46 9.60
CA ASN A 20 11.16 -7.03 10.60
C ASN A 20 11.20 -7.96 11.84
N PRO A 21 11.44 -7.42 13.06
CA PRO A 21 11.53 -8.23 14.27
C PRO A 21 10.18 -8.84 14.67
N LEU A 22 10.21 -9.91 15.45
CA LEU A 22 9.01 -10.60 15.94
C LEU A 22 8.06 -9.66 16.70
N THR A 23 8.61 -8.69 17.44
CA THR A 23 7.83 -7.67 18.15
C THR A 23 6.98 -6.86 17.18
N GLN A 24 7.55 -6.39 16.06
CA GLN A 24 6.84 -5.62 15.06
C GLN A 24 5.80 -6.46 14.30
N ARG A 25 6.12 -7.74 14.05
CA ARG A 25 5.20 -8.73 13.48
C ARG A 25 3.96 -8.92 14.36
N VAL A 26 4.14 -9.09 15.66
CA VAL A 26 3.03 -9.18 16.61
C VAL A 26 2.27 -7.85 16.70
N MET A 27 2.98 -6.72 16.75
CA MET A 27 2.36 -5.38 16.79
C MET A 27 1.49 -5.09 15.57
N SER A 28 1.83 -5.62 14.38
CA SER A 28 1.00 -5.44 13.18
C SER A 28 -0.44 -5.91 13.37
N VAL A 29 -0.63 -7.01 14.11
CA VAL A 29 -1.97 -7.51 14.45
C VAL A 29 -2.68 -6.52 15.37
N PHE A 30 -2.02 -6.03 16.42
CA PHE A 30 -2.60 -5.05 17.34
C PHE A 30 -2.94 -3.72 16.67
N VAL A 31 -2.14 -3.26 15.70
CA VAL A 31 -2.47 -2.09 14.89
C VAL A 31 -3.74 -2.34 14.08
N GLY A 32 -3.91 -3.52 13.50
CA GLY A 32 -5.16 -3.87 12.80
C GLY A 32 -6.39 -3.83 13.71
N TRP A 33 -6.23 -4.29 14.94
CA TRP A 33 -7.25 -4.11 15.97
C TRP A 33 -7.51 -2.63 16.24
N TYR A 34 -6.48 -1.83 16.50
CA TYR A 34 -6.61 -0.40 16.75
C TYR A 34 -7.32 0.35 15.61
N VAL A 35 -7.02 0.02 14.36
CA VAL A 35 -7.63 0.63 13.16
C VAL A 35 -9.11 0.23 13.01
N LEU A 36 -9.45 -1.05 13.21
CA LEU A 36 -10.80 -1.56 12.97
C LEU A 36 -11.73 -1.45 14.18
N PHE A 37 -11.19 -1.37 15.40
CA PHE A 37 -12.00 -1.34 16.63
C PHE A 37 -12.95 -0.15 16.71
N PRO A 38 -12.59 1.09 16.31
CA PRO A 38 -13.52 2.22 16.30
C PRO A 38 -14.77 2.00 15.44
N SER A 39 -14.69 1.16 14.40
CA SER A 39 -15.85 0.80 13.58
C SER A 39 -16.76 -0.26 14.24
N GLY A 40 -16.36 -0.85 15.37
CA GLY A 40 -17.07 -1.95 16.04
C GLY A 40 -17.11 -3.28 15.28
N ILE A 41 -16.74 -3.31 13.99
CA ILE A 41 -16.76 -4.54 13.18
C ILE A 41 -15.85 -5.63 13.76
N MET A 42 -14.68 -5.23 14.27
CA MET A 42 -13.75 -6.16 14.91
C MET A 42 -14.33 -6.73 16.21
N LEU A 43 -15.00 -5.90 17.00
CA LEU A 43 -15.64 -6.34 18.25
C LEU A 43 -16.73 -7.38 17.97
N PHE A 44 -17.64 -7.12 17.03
CA PHE A 44 -18.67 -8.09 16.67
C PHE A 44 -18.09 -9.35 16.04
N ALA A 45 -17.05 -9.21 15.22
CA ALA A 45 -16.36 -10.35 14.63
C ALA A 45 -15.77 -11.27 15.69
N VAL A 46 -15.12 -10.72 16.72
CA VAL A 46 -14.50 -11.51 17.80
C VAL A 46 -15.55 -12.17 18.67
N VAL A 47 -16.60 -11.44 19.05
CA VAL A 47 -17.72 -12.04 19.81
C VAL A 47 -18.41 -13.13 18.99
N GLY A 48 -18.61 -12.89 17.69
CA GLY A 48 -19.14 -13.86 16.74
C GLY A 48 -18.24 -15.08 16.57
N TRP A 49 -16.92 -14.88 16.56
CA TRP A 49 -15.94 -15.96 16.50
C TRP A 49 -15.99 -16.82 17.77
N ILE A 50 -15.92 -16.20 18.95
CA ILE A 50 -16.02 -16.92 20.24
C ILE A 50 -17.35 -17.68 20.32
N GLY A 51 -18.46 -17.01 19.98
CA GLY A 51 -19.79 -17.62 19.94
C GLY A 51 -19.87 -18.79 18.94
N GLY A 52 -19.28 -18.63 17.76
CA GLY A 52 -19.21 -19.65 16.72
C GLY A 52 -18.40 -20.88 17.16
N VAL A 53 -17.25 -20.69 17.81
CA VAL A 53 -16.46 -21.78 18.40
C VAL A 53 -17.30 -22.53 19.44
N LEU A 54 -17.85 -21.82 20.42
CA LEU A 54 -18.64 -22.42 21.50
C LEU A 54 -19.88 -23.15 20.98
N PHE A 55 -20.58 -22.58 20.00
CA PHE A 55 -21.74 -23.19 19.37
C PHE A 55 -21.36 -24.47 18.63
N THR A 56 -20.28 -24.42 17.85
CA THR A 56 -19.79 -25.56 17.07
C THR A 56 -19.33 -26.71 17.97
N LEU A 57 -18.65 -26.41 19.08
CA LEU A 57 -18.23 -27.42 20.07
C LEU A 57 -19.43 -28.10 20.75
N ARG A 58 -20.53 -27.38 20.98
CA ARG A 58 -21.71 -27.90 21.72
C ARG A 58 -22.80 -28.49 20.83
N ASN A 59 -22.95 -28.02 19.59
CA ASN A 59 -24.12 -28.28 18.76
C ASN A 59 -23.75 -28.54 17.28
N ARG A 60 -22.66 -29.25 17.01
CA ARG A 60 -22.14 -29.51 15.65
C ARG A 60 -23.15 -30.08 14.65
N GLU A 61 -24.18 -30.77 15.14
CA GLU A 61 -25.22 -31.42 14.33
C GLU A 61 -26.32 -30.43 13.89
N ARG A 62 -26.45 -29.28 14.57
CA ARG A 62 -27.46 -28.25 14.27
C ARG A 62 -27.01 -27.21 13.24
N LEU A 63 -25.76 -27.26 12.78
CA LEU A 63 -25.20 -26.27 11.84
C LEU A 63 -25.78 -26.38 10.41
N GLY A 64 -26.42 -27.50 10.06
CA GLY A 64 -27.09 -27.68 8.77
C GLY A 64 -26.22 -27.31 7.56
N ALA A 65 -26.82 -26.68 6.55
CA ALA A 65 -26.14 -26.25 5.33
C ALA A 65 -25.10 -25.12 5.53
N GLY A 66 -25.19 -24.37 6.64
CA GLY A 66 -24.27 -23.25 6.96
C GLY A 66 -22.93 -23.69 7.56
N LYS A 67 -22.74 -24.98 7.83
CA LYS A 67 -21.58 -25.54 8.52
C LYS A 67 -20.24 -25.19 7.87
N ALA A 68 -20.16 -25.23 6.54
CA ALA A 68 -18.93 -24.92 5.80
C ALA A 68 -18.51 -23.45 6.00
N LEU A 69 -19.46 -22.52 5.92
CA LEU A 69 -19.20 -21.09 6.11
C LEU A 69 -18.73 -20.77 7.53
N VAL A 70 -19.34 -21.42 8.53
CA VAL A 70 -18.92 -21.26 9.93
C VAL A 70 -17.48 -21.74 10.12
N TYR A 71 -17.13 -22.94 9.65
CA TYR A 71 -15.75 -23.43 9.77
C TYR A 71 -14.74 -22.58 9.01
N ALA A 72 -15.07 -22.18 7.77
CA ALA A 72 -14.23 -21.30 6.99
C ALA A 72 -13.96 -20.00 7.75
N SER A 73 -14.98 -19.39 8.35
CA SER A 73 -14.85 -18.13 9.10
C SER A 73 -14.06 -18.29 10.41
N LEU A 74 -14.23 -19.44 11.09
CA LEU A 74 -13.49 -19.74 12.32
C LEU A 74 -12.00 -19.96 12.07
N ILE A 75 -11.63 -20.50 10.91
CA ILE A 75 -10.23 -20.67 10.48
C ILE A 75 -9.68 -19.35 9.91
N ALA A 76 -10.49 -18.64 9.14
CA ALA A 76 -10.05 -17.46 8.41
C ALA A 76 -9.58 -16.35 9.34
N LEU A 77 -10.27 -16.04 10.45
CA LEU A 77 -9.85 -14.93 11.30
C LEU A 77 -8.44 -15.13 11.92
N PRO A 78 -8.13 -16.29 12.56
CA PRO A 78 -6.75 -16.58 12.99
C PRO A 78 -5.74 -16.64 11.83
N ALA A 79 -6.14 -17.15 10.65
CA ALA A 79 -5.28 -17.20 9.49
C ALA A 79 -4.92 -15.81 8.98
N GLU A 80 -5.89 -14.89 8.89
CA GLU A 80 -5.67 -13.49 8.53
C GLU A 80 -4.70 -12.81 9.52
N TRP A 81 -4.87 -13.02 10.83
CA TRP A 81 -3.92 -12.49 11.82
C TRP A 81 -2.51 -13.04 11.63
N ALA A 82 -2.38 -14.35 11.40
CA ALA A 82 -1.09 -14.99 11.16
C ALA A 82 -0.45 -14.45 9.87
N LEU A 83 -1.22 -14.32 8.79
CA LEU A 83 -0.75 -13.81 7.51
C LEU A 83 -0.33 -12.35 7.60
N THR A 84 -1.10 -11.48 8.26
CA THR A 84 -0.70 -10.08 8.50
C THR A 84 0.62 -9.99 9.27
N ALA A 85 0.79 -10.83 10.30
CA ALA A 85 2.02 -10.91 11.08
C ALA A 85 3.23 -11.39 10.27
N THR A 86 3.05 -12.03 9.10
CA THR A 86 4.19 -12.44 8.24
C THR A 86 4.94 -11.26 7.62
N SER A 87 4.29 -10.11 7.49
CA SER A 87 4.95 -8.94 6.89
C SER A 87 5.76 -8.14 7.92
N GLY A 88 5.18 -7.91 9.10
CA GLY A 88 5.70 -6.96 10.10
C GLY A 88 5.49 -5.49 9.75
N PHE A 89 4.88 -5.16 8.62
CA PHE A 89 4.55 -3.76 8.31
C PHE A 89 3.22 -3.35 8.95
N LEU A 90 3.13 -2.07 9.31
CA LEU A 90 1.97 -1.50 10.02
C LEU A 90 1.04 -0.74 9.06
N PHE A 91 0.97 -1.17 7.80
CA PHE A 91 0.15 -0.50 6.79
C PHE A 91 -1.33 -0.78 7.01
N GLU A 92 -2.14 0.27 7.09
CA GLU A 92 -3.59 0.17 7.35
C GLU A 92 -4.33 -0.67 6.31
N HIS A 93 -3.90 -0.62 5.05
CA HIS A 93 -4.52 -1.38 3.97
C HIS A 93 -4.30 -2.90 4.09
N TYR A 94 -3.39 -3.38 4.95
CA TYR A 94 -3.25 -4.83 5.19
C TYR A 94 -4.45 -5.42 5.93
N PHE A 95 -5.24 -4.59 6.59
CA PHE A 95 -6.40 -5.04 7.35
C PHE A 95 -7.68 -5.08 6.51
N THR A 96 -7.63 -4.71 5.22
CA THR A 96 -8.80 -4.81 4.33
C THR A 96 -9.22 -6.25 4.09
N THR A 97 -8.28 -7.20 4.14
CA THR A 97 -8.57 -8.64 4.00
C THR A 97 -9.30 -9.20 5.22
N TRP A 98 -9.24 -8.52 6.36
CA TRP A 98 -9.98 -8.91 7.57
C TRP A 98 -11.47 -8.59 7.43
N LEU A 99 -11.84 -7.57 6.65
CA LEU A 99 -13.21 -7.06 6.55
C LEU A 99 -14.23 -8.12 6.11
N PRO A 100 -13.99 -8.95 5.07
CA PRO A 100 -14.93 -10.01 4.69
C PRO A 100 -15.17 -11.03 5.81
N VAL A 101 -14.10 -11.46 6.49
CA VAL A 101 -14.19 -12.42 7.60
C VAL A 101 -14.93 -11.80 8.78
N CYS A 102 -14.61 -10.55 9.12
CA CYS A 102 -15.29 -9.80 10.17
C CYS A 102 -16.78 -9.62 9.85
N ALA A 103 -17.14 -9.34 8.60
CA ALA A 103 -18.53 -9.19 8.17
C ALA A 103 -19.33 -10.49 8.36
N VAL A 104 -18.78 -11.63 7.93
CA VAL A 104 -19.44 -12.93 8.10
C VAL A 104 -19.61 -13.28 9.58
N LEU A 105 -18.56 -13.12 10.39
CA LEU A 105 -18.63 -13.40 11.83
C LEU A 105 -19.60 -12.47 12.57
N SER A 106 -19.65 -11.19 12.18
CA SER A 106 -20.63 -10.23 12.71
C SER A 106 -22.06 -10.63 12.34
N GLY A 107 -22.28 -11.11 11.12
CA GLY A 107 -23.57 -11.64 10.66
C GLY A 107 -23.99 -12.90 11.43
N LEU A 108 -23.05 -13.82 11.67
CA LEU A 108 -23.28 -15.02 12.50
C LEU A 108 -23.64 -14.64 13.93
N PHE A 109 -22.95 -13.65 14.50
CA PHE A 109 -23.28 -13.11 15.81
C PHE A 109 -24.71 -12.53 15.85
N ALA A 110 -25.05 -11.68 14.89
CA ALA A 110 -26.38 -11.10 14.77
C ALA A 110 -27.46 -12.18 14.63
N HIS A 111 -27.23 -13.17 13.77
CA HIS A 111 -28.14 -14.30 13.60
C HIS A 111 -28.34 -15.06 14.91
N ALA A 112 -27.25 -15.41 15.61
CA ALA A 112 -27.33 -16.11 16.89
C ALA A 112 -28.07 -15.31 17.97
N LEU A 113 -27.92 -13.99 17.99
CA LEU A 113 -28.70 -13.11 18.87
C LEU A 113 -30.20 -13.16 18.55
N MET A 114 -30.55 -13.07 17.26
CA MET A 114 -31.94 -13.02 16.80
C MET A 114 -32.68 -14.34 16.96
N THR A 115 -31.99 -15.48 16.84
CA THR A 115 -32.58 -16.81 16.95
C THR A 115 -32.55 -17.38 18.38
N SER A 116 -31.90 -16.71 19.33
CA SER A 116 -31.80 -17.18 20.71
C SER A 116 -33.08 -16.90 21.50
N ASP A 117 -33.80 -17.95 21.91
CA ASP A 117 -35.02 -17.83 22.72
C ASP A 117 -34.81 -17.10 24.06
N ARG A 118 -33.60 -17.18 24.64
CA ARG A 118 -33.24 -16.44 25.86
C ARG A 118 -33.18 -14.94 25.62
N ILE A 119 -32.66 -14.53 24.45
CA ILE A 119 -32.48 -13.12 24.08
C ILE A 119 -33.78 -12.57 23.51
N ARG A 120 -34.59 -13.38 22.82
CA ARG A 120 -35.92 -13.02 22.32
C ARG A 120 -36.90 -12.61 23.42
N LYS A 121 -36.71 -13.10 24.66
CA LYS A 121 -37.46 -12.65 25.85
C LYS A 121 -37.11 -11.21 26.26
N VAL A 122 -35.94 -10.71 25.85
CA VAL A 122 -35.55 -9.32 26.01
C VAL A 122 -35.86 -8.62 24.69
N HIS A 123 -36.95 -7.85 24.62
CA HIS A 123 -37.39 -7.09 23.43
C HIS A 123 -36.29 -6.12 22.87
N ASN A 124 -35.14 -6.04 23.54
CA ASN A 124 -34.04 -5.12 23.30
C ASN A 124 -32.88 -5.71 22.48
N GLY A 125 -32.88 -7.00 22.11
CA GLY A 125 -31.75 -7.59 21.36
C GLY A 125 -31.48 -6.90 20.01
N VAL A 126 -32.55 -6.58 19.28
CA VAL A 126 -32.50 -5.81 18.03
C VAL A 126 -32.05 -4.37 18.28
N TRP A 127 -32.54 -3.74 19.35
CA TRP A 127 -32.19 -2.37 19.71
C TRP A 127 -30.75 -2.22 20.22
N VAL A 128 -30.22 -3.23 20.92
CA VAL A 128 -28.82 -3.29 21.34
C VAL A 128 -27.92 -3.45 20.11
N PHE A 129 -28.25 -4.36 19.19
CA PHE A 129 -27.51 -4.49 17.94
C PHE A 129 -27.59 -3.22 17.09
N ALA A 130 -28.78 -2.61 16.96
CA ALA A 130 -28.97 -1.37 16.22
C ALA A 130 -28.23 -0.18 16.87
N ALA A 131 -28.23 -0.06 18.19
CA ALA A 131 -27.49 0.97 18.91
C ALA A 131 -25.98 0.79 18.76
N LEU A 132 -25.50 -0.46 18.82
CA LEU A 132 -24.09 -0.80 18.61
C LEU A 132 -23.66 -0.53 17.16
N ALA A 133 -24.48 -0.89 16.17
CA ALA A 133 -24.24 -0.60 14.76
C ALA A 133 -24.30 0.91 14.45
N LEU A 134 -25.18 1.66 15.11
CA LEU A 134 -25.27 3.11 14.96
C LEU A 134 -24.08 3.83 15.62
N ALA A 135 -23.62 3.35 16.79
CA ALA A 135 -22.41 3.85 17.44
C ALA A 135 -21.16 3.63 16.56
N SER A 136 -21.13 2.52 15.82
CA SER A 136 -20.12 2.21 14.80
C SER A 136 -20.15 3.09 13.56
N ALA A 137 -21.30 3.67 13.20
CA ALA A 137 -21.47 4.46 11.97
C ALA A 137 -20.89 5.88 12.07
N VAL A 138 -20.85 6.46 13.28
CA VAL A 138 -20.37 7.83 13.51
C VAL A 138 -18.86 7.98 13.21
N PRO A 139 -17.97 7.10 13.71
CA PRO A 139 -16.55 7.12 13.34
C PRO A 139 -16.35 6.95 11.83
N ALA A 140 -17.07 6.01 11.20
CA ALA A 140 -16.95 5.74 9.76
C ALA A 140 -17.26 6.97 8.89
N SER A 141 -18.27 7.77 9.26
CA SER A 141 -18.62 8.99 8.52
C SER A 141 -17.52 10.06 8.53
N LYS A 142 -16.80 10.23 9.65
CA LYS A 142 -15.68 11.17 9.76
C LYS A 142 -14.49 10.71 8.91
N TRP A 143 -14.20 9.41 8.89
CA TRP A 143 -13.17 8.82 8.06
C TRP A 143 -13.46 8.98 6.56
N ILE A 144 -14.70 8.75 6.12
CA ILE A 144 -15.12 8.93 4.72
C ILE A 144 -14.96 10.40 4.28
N SER A 145 -15.33 11.35 5.15
CA SER A 145 -15.19 12.78 4.85
C SER A 145 -13.71 13.22 4.76
N ALA A 146 -12.85 12.66 5.60
CA ALA A 146 -11.41 12.94 5.56
C ALA A 146 -10.76 12.36 4.29
N ALA A 147 -11.09 11.12 3.93
CA ALA A 147 -10.54 10.43 2.77
C ALA A 147 -10.92 11.11 1.43
N ARG A 148 -12.12 11.69 1.33
CA ARG A 148 -12.58 12.32 0.08
C ARG A 148 -11.98 13.70 -0.22
N SER A 149 -11.43 14.39 0.78
CA SER A 149 -11.06 15.81 0.64
C SER A 149 -9.56 16.06 0.44
N GLN A 150 -8.68 15.18 0.91
CA GLN A 150 -7.24 15.46 0.88
C GLN A 150 -6.47 14.86 -0.30
N ASP A 151 -6.73 13.61 -0.69
CA ASP A 151 -5.83 12.93 -1.63
C ASP A 151 -6.09 13.31 -3.09
N TYR A 152 -7.35 13.49 -3.48
CA TYR A 152 -7.70 13.81 -4.87
C TYR A 152 -7.18 15.19 -5.32
N ALA A 153 -7.27 16.21 -4.46
CA ALA A 153 -6.78 17.55 -4.77
C ALA A 153 -5.25 17.62 -4.80
N ARG A 154 -4.56 16.79 -3.99
CA ARG A 154 -3.11 16.74 -3.88
C ARG A 154 -2.44 16.22 -5.16
N ASP A 155 -3.00 15.18 -5.76
CA ASP A 155 -2.40 14.51 -6.91
C ASP A 155 -2.70 15.19 -8.24
N GLN A 156 -3.76 16.01 -8.31
CA GLN A 156 -4.18 16.70 -9.52
C GLN A 156 -3.09 17.57 -10.15
N ALA A 157 -2.29 18.28 -9.35
CA ALA A 157 -1.24 19.15 -9.86
C ALA A 157 -0.17 18.35 -10.62
N VAL A 158 0.24 17.20 -10.09
CA VAL A 158 1.25 16.32 -10.73
C VAL A 158 0.67 15.67 -11.98
N VAL A 159 -0.58 15.20 -11.91
CA VAL A 159 -1.29 14.63 -13.07
C VAL A 159 -1.42 15.67 -14.20
N ALA A 160 -1.92 16.87 -13.89
CA ALA A 160 -2.07 17.94 -14.87
C ALA A 160 -0.72 18.33 -15.48
N TYR A 161 0.32 18.43 -14.65
CA TYR A 161 1.67 18.73 -15.11
C TYR A 161 2.19 17.70 -16.11
N ILE A 162 2.08 16.41 -15.80
CA ILE A 162 2.49 15.34 -16.72
C ILE A 162 1.66 15.43 -18.02
N VAL A 163 0.34 15.60 -17.91
CA VAL A 163 -0.56 15.65 -19.07
C VAL A 163 -0.23 16.83 -19.99
N ASN A 164 0.08 18.00 -19.45
CA ASN A 164 0.32 19.23 -20.21
C ASN A 164 1.73 19.28 -20.84
N THR A 165 2.69 18.54 -20.29
CA THR A 165 4.11 18.61 -20.69
C THR A 165 4.59 17.41 -21.51
N THR A 166 3.78 16.36 -21.61
CA THR A 166 4.10 15.12 -22.33
C THR A 166 3.01 14.75 -23.34
N SER A 167 3.35 14.00 -24.38
CA SER A 167 2.40 13.28 -25.23
C SER A 167 2.03 11.92 -24.61
N GLN A 168 1.08 11.19 -25.21
CA GLN A 168 0.75 9.83 -24.74
C GLN A 168 1.85 8.80 -25.03
N ASP A 169 2.67 9.04 -26.05
CA ASP A 169 3.76 8.15 -26.44
C ASP A 169 5.05 8.41 -25.64
N ASP A 170 5.14 9.57 -24.99
CA ASP A 170 6.25 9.92 -24.11
C ASP A 170 6.26 9.02 -22.87
N GLU A 171 7.46 8.57 -22.48
CA GLU A 171 7.66 7.81 -21.26
C GLU A 171 8.07 8.72 -20.10
N VAL A 172 7.58 8.40 -18.90
CA VAL A 172 7.82 9.17 -17.68
C VAL A 172 8.32 8.22 -16.60
N LEU A 173 9.48 8.54 -16.03
CA LEU A 173 10.01 7.81 -14.88
C LEU A 173 9.57 8.46 -13.59
N MET A 174 8.75 7.77 -12.81
CA MET A 174 8.50 8.12 -11.42
C MET A 174 9.60 7.48 -10.58
N TRP A 175 10.58 8.27 -10.12
CA TRP A 175 11.67 7.78 -9.27
C TRP A 175 11.18 7.68 -7.82
N GLY A 176 11.27 6.49 -7.23
CA GLY A 176 10.71 6.13 -5.94
C GLY A 176 9.58 5.08 -6.03
N ALA A 177 8.41 5.45 -5.50
CA ALA A 177 7.29 4.53 -5.30
C ALA A 177 5.96 5.03 -5.86
N ALA A 178 5.92 6.24 -6.43
CA ALA A 178 4.70 6.89 -6.91
C ALA A 178 4.25 6.38 -8.30
N THR A 179 4.06 5.07 -8.44
CA THR A 179 3.78 4.43 -9.74
C THR A 179 2.39 4.70 -10.29
N ALA A 180 1.44 5.08 -9.43
CA ALA A 180 0.06 5.37 -9.81
C ALA A 180 -0.04 6.48 -10.86
N PHE A 181 0.89 7.44 -10.88
CA PHE A 181 0.86 8.56 -11.83
C PHE A 181 1.05 8.12 -13.28
N ASN A 182 1.87 7.09 -13.54
CA ASN A 182 1.99 6.50 -14.87
C ASN A 182 0.64 5.97 -15.37
N PHE A 183 -0.07 5.23 -14.52
CA PHE A 183 -1.39 4.68 -14.85
C PHE A 183 -2.43 5.79 -15.04
N THR A 184 -2.56 6.71 -14.08
CA THR A 184 -3.58 7.78 -14.10
C THR A 184 -3.39 8.75 -15.27
N THR A 185 -2.15 8.99 -15.68
CA THR A 185 -1.85 9.86 -16.83
C THR A 185 -1.78 9.10 -18.16
N GLY A 186 -1.81 7.77 -18.15
CA GLY A 186 -1.62 6.95 -19.35
C GLY A 186 -0.21 7.02 -19.95
N ARG A 187 0.81 7.36 -19.14
CA ARG A 187 2.23 7.39 -19.58
C ARG A 187 2.92 6.10 -19.16
N ARG A 188 3.64 5.47 -20.08
CA ARG A 188 4.40 4.26 -19.78
C ARG A 188 5.62 4.56 -18.91
N SER A 189 5.98 3.60 -18.05
CA SER A 189 7.28 3.59 -17.39
C SER A 189 8.35 3.12 -18.39
N PRO A 190 9.55 3.74 -18.42
CA PRO A 190 10.62 3.35 -19.33
C PRO A 190 11.24 1.97 -19.04
N THR A 191 10.90 1.39 -17.90
CA THR A 191 11.45 0.13 -17.40
C THR A 191 10.40 -0.68 -16.65
N ARG A 192 10.63 -1.99 -16.55
CA ARG A 192 9.83 -2.88 -15.69
C ARG A 192 9.93 -2.51 -14.21
N PHE A 193 11.04 -1.89 -13.79
CA PHE A 193 11.24 -1.41 -12.41
C PHE A 193 10.57 -0.06 -12.19
N HIS A 194 9.27 0.04 -12.50
CA HIS A 194 8.46 1.24 -12.27
C HIS A 194 8.39 1.61 -10.78
N TYR A 195 8.46 0.62 -9.90
CA TYR A 195 8.66 0.76 -8.46
C TYR A 195 10.11 0.39 -8.12
N GLN A 196 10.92 1.33 -7.61
CA GLN A 196 12.38 1.13 -7.53
C GLN A 196 12.87 0.41 -6.28
N TYR A 197 12.04 0.18 -5.27
CA TYR A 197 12.45 -0.49 -4.03
C TYR A 197 13.16 -1.84 -4.22
N PRO A 198 12.78 -2.71 -5.17
CA PRO A 198 13.49 -3.97 -5.40
C PRO A 198 14.95 -3.78 -5.84
N LEU A 199 15.32 -2.61 -6.38
CA LEU A 199 16.70 -2.26 -6.70
C LEU A 199 17.54 -1.91 -5.47
N TYR A 200 16.90 -1.78 -4.30
CA TYR A 200 17.54 -1.43 -3.01
C TYR A 200 17.28 -2.46 -1.91
N THR A 201 16.33 -3.40 -2.09
CA THR A 201 15.97 -4.35 -1.04
C THR A 201 17.10 -5.35 -0.77
N ALA A 202 17.65 -5.29 0.44
CA ALA A 202 18.73 -6.15 0.89
C ALA A 202 18.34 -7.64 0.75
N GLY A 203 19.24 -8.43 0.15
CA GLY A 203 19.02 -9.86 -0.12
C GLY A 203 18.18 -10.17 -1.37
N TYR A 204 17.63 -9.16 -2.05
CA TYR A 204 16.93 -9.33 -3.34
C TYR A 204 17.64 -8.60 -4.49
N GLN A 205 18.09 -7.38 -4.25
CA GLN A 205 18.82 -6.58 -5.23
C GLN A 205 20.09 -7.30 -5.75
N ASN A 206 20.44 -7.03 -7.00
CA ASN A 206 21.68 -7.48 -7.60
C ASN A 206 22.09 -6.55 -8.76
N ALA A 207 23.38 -6.62 -9.14
CA ALA A 207 23.96 -5.82 -10.20
C ALA A 207 23.20 -5.95 -11.53
N ALA A 208 22.77 -7.16 -11.91
CA ALA A 208 22.09 -7.37 -13.19
C ALA A 208 20.74 -6.65 -13.27
N MET A 209 20.00 -6.52 -12.16
CA MET A 209 18.77 -5.73 -12.11
C MET A 209 19.06 -4.23 -12.31
N ILE A 210 20.11 -3.72 -11.69
CA ILE A 210 20.50 -2.30 -11.80
C ILE A 210 21.01 -1.98 -13.21
N GLU A 211 21.81 -2.86 -13.80
CA GLU A 211 22.25 -2.72 -15.19
C GLU A 211 21.08 -2.76 -16.16
N GLN A 212 20.13 -3.69 -15.96
CA GLN A 212 18.91 -3.72 -16.76
C GLN A 212 18.12 -2.40 -16.64
N PHE A 213 17.98 -1.87 -15.42
CA PHE A 213 17.31 -0.60 -15.19
C PHE A 213 18.02 0.55 -15.91
N LEU A 214 19.35 0.62 -15.82
CA LEU A 214 20.16 1.62 -16.52
C LEU A 214 20.03 1.52 -18.04
N ASP A 215 20.11 0.31 -18.60
CA ASP A 215 20.00 0.08 -20.04
C ASP A 215 18.59 0.40 -20.56
N ASP A 216 17.56 0.10 -19.77
CA ASP A 216 16.18 0.49 -20.09
C ASP A 216 16.03 2.01 -20.17
N ILE A 217 16.53 2.76 -19.18
CA ILE A 217 16.46 4.23 -19.18
C ILE A 217 17.30 4.82 -20.32
N ARG A 218 18.47 4.25 -20.62
CA ARG A 218 19.32 4.68 -21.75
C ARG A 218 18.64 4.51 -23.10
N ARG A 219 17.91 3.40 -23.28
CA ARG A 219 17.24 3.05 -24.52
C ARG A 219 15.96 3.85 -24.73
N SER A 220 15.16 3.99 -23.68
CA SER A 220 13.90 4.75 -23.71
C SER A 220 14.12 6.25 -23.74
N GLN A 221 15.14 6.73 -23.01
CA GLN A 221 15.40 8.14 -22.75
C GLN A 221 14.11 8.89 -22.36
N PRO A 222 13.49 8.56 -21.20
CA PRO A 222 12.22 9.15 -20.79
C PRO A 222 12.29 10.67 -20.88
N LYS A 223 11.19 11.30 -21.29
CA LYS A 223 11.19 12.76 -21.46
C LYS A 223 11.30 13.48 -20.12
N LEU A 224 10.74 12.85 -19.09
CA LEU A 224 10.55 13.41 -17.75
C LEU A 224 10.92 12.37 -16.70
N ILE A 225 11.65 12.81 -15.67
CA ILE A 225 11.86 12.06 -14.43
C ILE A 225 11.32 12.90 -13.28
N ILE A 226 10.44 12.33 -12.45
CA ILE A 226 9.89 12.98 -11.26
C ILE A 226 10.41 12.23 -10.03
N ASP A 227 11.20 12.90 -9.19
CA ASP A 227 11.76 12.33 -7.97
C ASP A 227 10.77 12.45 -6.81
N THR A 228 10.27 11.31 -6.35
CA THR A 228 9.29 11.22 -5.25
C THR A 228 9.91 10.90 -3.89
N THR A 229 11.24 10.70 -3.85
CA THR A 229 11.99 10.39 -2.63
C THR A 229 11.97 11.49 -1.57
N PRO A 230 11.82 12.81 -1.86
CA PRO A 230 11.73 13.84 -0.83
C PRO A 230 10.69 13.63 0.26
N VAL A 231 9.57 12.99 -0.06
CA VAL A 231 8.48 12.75 0.90
C VAL A 231 8.61 11.40 1.57
N ILE A 232 9.11 10.40 0.84
CA ILE A 232 9.10 9.00 1.30
C ILE A 232 10.41 8.62 1.98
N GLY A 233 11.56 9.11 1.49
CA GLY A 233 12.89 8.96 2.10
C GLY A 233 13.45 7.53 2.18
N VAL A 234 12.72 6.53 1.66
CA VAL A 234 13.08 5.11 1.81
C VAL A 234 14.27 4.70 0.94
N ILE A 235 14.40 5.29 -0.25
CA ILE A 235 15.52 5.08 -1.17
C ILE A 235 16.22 6.42 -1.44
N PRO A 236 17.49 6.44 -1.91
CA PRO A 236 18.21 7.67 -2.14
C PRO A 236 17.60 8.53 -3.25
N SER A 237 17.67 9.85 -3.05
CA SER A 237 17.23 10.85 -4.02
C SER A 237 18.16 10.94 -5.23
N LEU A 238 17.62 11.44 -6.34
CA LEU A 238 18.42 11.87 -7.49
C LEU A 238 19.20 13.15 -7.21
N GLU A 239 18.77 13.97 -6.24
CA GLU A 239 19.48 15.18 -5.82
C GLU A 239 20.74 14.81 -5.02
N PRO A 240 21.96 15.19 -5.46
CA PRO A 240 23.21 14.76 -4.82
C PRO A 240 23.32 15.13 -3.34
N SER A 241 22.87 16.34 -2.97
CA SER A 241 22.88 16.84 -1.59
C SER A 241 22.07 15.94 -0.64
N ARG A 242 20.86 15.55 -1.06
CA ARG A 242 19.96 14.66 -0.29
C ARG A 242 20.43 13.22 -0.30
N ARG A 243 21.00 12.78 -1.42
CA ARG A 243 21.57 11.44 -1.56
C ARG A 243 22.72 11.20 -0.60
N GLN A 244 23.59 12.19 -0.39
CA GLN A 244 24.73 12.09 0.53
C GLN A 244 24.32 11.93 1.99
N THR A 245 23.15 12.47 2.36
CA THR A 245 22.59 12.35 3.71
C THR A 245 21.69 11.13 3.90
N TRP A 246 21.50 10.31 2.86
CA TRP A 246 20.67 9.12 2.96
C TRP A 246 21.37 8.05 3.77
N GLU A 247 20.71 7.56 4.82
CA GLU A 247 21.21 6.48 5.64
C GLU A 247 20.56 5.15 5.22
N PRO A 248 21.34 4.12 4.89
CA PRO A 248 20.80 2.80 4.59
C PRO A 248 20.12 2.21 5.81
N SER A 249 19.08 1.42 5.57
CA SER A 249 18.39 0.64 6.60
C SER A 249 18.70 -0.85 6.44
N PRO A 250 18.39 -1.70 7.43
CA PRO A 250 18.50 -3.15 7.25
C PRO A 250 17.74 -3.67 6.02
N THR A 251 16.60 -3.06 5.68
CA THR A 251 15.78 -3.44 4.52
C THR A 251 16.29 -2.86 3.21
N TYR A 252 16.82 -1.64 3.21
CA TYR A 252 17.18 -0.91 1.99
C TYR A 252 18.63 -0.44 2.01
N GLN A 253 19.40 -0.91 1.04
CA GLN A 253 20.82 -0.63 0.87
C GLN A 253 21.08 -0.32 -0.61
N ALA A 254 21.99 0.59 -0.93
CA ALA A 254 22.38 0.84 -2.32
C ALA A 254 23.59 -0.03 -2.69
N LEU A 255 23.53 -0.69 -3.86
CA LEU A 255 24.72 -1.32 -4.44
C LEU A 255 25.57 -0.27 -5.21
N PRO A 256 26.90 -0.45 -5.30
CA PRO A 256 27.78 0.49 -6.02
C PRO A 256 27.38 0.74 -7.47
N GLU A 257 26.74 -0.23 -8.14
CA GLU A 257 26.25 -0.11 -9.51
C GLU A 257 25.23 1.02 -9.69
N MET A 258 24.51 1.40 -8.63
CA MET A 258 23.58 2.54 -8.67
C MET A 258 24.28 3.86 -8.97
N GLU A 259 25.57 4.01 -8.66
CA GLU A 259 26.33 5.22 -9.00
C GLU A 259 26.36 5.50 -10.50
N ARG A 260 26.33 4.45 -11.33
CA ARG A 260 26.25 4.59 -12.79
C ARG A 260 24.89 5.11 -13.25
N VAL A 261 23.83 4.78 -12.53
CA VAL A 261 22.48 5.31 -12.78
C VAL A 261 22.43 6.79 -12.43
N TYR A 262 22.93 7.17 -11.25
CA TYR A 262 22.99 8.56 -10.84
C TYR A 262 23.81 9.41 -11.81
N ALA A 263 25.02 8.96 -12.16
CA ALA A 263 25.88 9.65 -13.12
C ALA A 263 25.22 9.79 -14.50
N TYR A 264 24.47 8.78 -14.95
CA TYR A 264 23.72 8.86 -16.20
C TYR A 264 22.62 9.92 -16.13
N VAL A 265 21.82 9.94 -15.06
CA VAL A 265 20.76 10.95 -14.89
C VAL A 265 21.36 12.35 -14.83
N GLU A 266 22.40 12.56 -14.03
CA GLU A 266 23.06 13.87 -13.87
C GLU A 266 23.67 14.40 -15.17
N SER A 267 24.19 13.53 -16.03
CA SER A 267 24.78 13.95 -17.32
C SER A 267 23.75 14.16 -18.44
N ASN A 268 22.57 13.54 -18.35
CA ASN A 268 21.58 13.54 -19.44
C ASN A 268 20.29 14.31 -19.11
N TYR A 269 20.09 14.71 -17.87
CA TYR A 269 18.89 15.38 -17.39
C TYR A 269 19.26 16.58 -16.52
N ARG A 270 18.41 17.60 -16.56
CA ARG A 270 18.56 18.80 -15.73
C ARG A 270 17.32 18.99 -14.86
N LEU A 271 17.54 19.39 -13.61
CA LEU A 271 16.47 19.84 -12.72
C LEU A 271 15.89 21.16 -13.25
N ILE A 272 14.57 21.23 -13.38
CA ILE A 272 13.88 22.42 -13.88
C ILE A 272 12.91 23.05 -12.88
N GLY A 273 12.60 22.36 -11.79
CA GLY A 273 11.77 22.86 -10.70
C GLY A 273 11.12 21.75 -9.90
N THR A 274 10.05 22.07 -9.17
CA THR A 274 9.29 21.11 -8.35
C THR A 274 7.80 21.13 -8.70
N VAL A 275 7.13 19.98 -8.54
CA VAL A 275 5.71 19.82 -8.85
C VAL A 275 4.90 19.30 -7.66
N GLY A 276 3.67 19.78 -7.56
CA GLY A 276 2.69 19.32 -6.57
C GLY A 276 2.95 19.82 -5.14
N TRP A 277 2.04 19.47 -4.24
CA TRP A 277 2.12 19.84 -2.83
C TRP A 277 3.39 19.29 -2.14
N ALA A 278 3.85 18.14 -2.60
CA ALA A 278 5.03 17.44 -2.12
C ALA A 278 6.35 18.03 -2.62
N GLN A 279 6.29 19.01 -3.53
CA GLN A 279 7.46 19.66 -4.12
C GLN A 279 8.46 18.64 -4.72
N TRP A 280 7.94 17.70 -5.51
CA TRP A 280 8.77 16.67 -6.14
C TRP A 280 9.67 17.26 -7.23
N PRO A 281 11.01 17.09 -7.14
CA PRO A 281 11.94 17.54 -8.16
C PRO A 281 11.63 16.95 -9.52
N VAL A 282 11.67 17.81 -10.52
CA VAL A 282 11.37 17.45 -11.90
C VAL A 282 12.61 17.62 -12.76
N TYR A 283 13.04 16.53 -13.38
CA TYR A 283 14.17 16.50 -14.30
C TYR A 283 13.70 16.29 -15.73
N VAL A 284 14.22 17.08 -16.65
CA VAL A 284 13.92 16.99 -18.08
C VAL A 284 15.19 16.65 -18.85
N ARG A 285 15.04 15.79 -19.87
CA ARG A 285 16.15 15.38 -20.74
C ARG A 285 16.82 16.60 -21.39
N ASN A 286 18.15 16.57 -21.45
CA ASN A 286 18.94 17.59 -22.13
C ASN A 286 18.55 17.67 -23.62
N GLY A 287 18.47 18.89 -24.15
CA GLY A 287 18.04 19.16 -25.53
C GLY A 287 16.52 19.19 -25.75
N VAL A 288 15.69 18.86 -24.75
CA VAL A 288 14.24 19.10 -24.81
C VAL A 288 13.94 20.56 -24.46
N ASP A 289 13.12 21.25 -25.26
CA ASP A 289 12.61 22.59 -24.97
C ASP A 289 11.75 22.56 -23.68
N ASP A 290 12.22 23.26 -22.64
CA ASP A 290 11.59 23.32 -21.32
C ASP A 290 10.67 24.53 -21.11
N THR A 291 10.44 25.35 -22.13
CA THR A 291 9.64 26.59 -22.01
C THR A 291 8.21 26.31 -21.55
N ARG A 292 7.63 25.18 -21.98
CA ARG A 292 6.31 24.71 -21.53
C ARG A 292 6.34 24.10 -20.12
N PHE A 293 7.46 23.49 -19.73
CA PHE A 293 7.58 22.81 -18.46
C PHE A 293 7.68 23.81 -17.30
N ARG A 294 8.43 24.90 -17.46
CA ARG A 294 8.67 25.87 -16.38
C ARG A 294 7.44 26.70 -15.97
N ARG A 295 6.40 26.80 -16.81
CA ARG A 295 5.21 27.62 -16.52
C ARG A 295 4.35 27.07 -15.40
N GLU A 296 4.42 25.77 -15.16
CA GLU A 296 3.55 25.06 -14.21
C GLU A 296 4.31 24.58 -12.96
N LEU A 297 5.60 24.90 -12.85
CA LEU A 297 6.46 24.47 -11.74
C LEU A 297 6.62 25.57 -10.69
N SER A 298 6.74 25.13 -9.44
CA SER A 298 7.34 25.95 -8.40
C SER A 298 8.85 26.01 -8.66
N ILE A 299 9.42 27.22 -8.59
CA ILE A 299 10.86 27.41 -8.70
C ILE A 299 11.46 27.11 -7.31
N PRO A 300 12.48 26.24 -7.21
CA PRO A 300 13.14 25.92 -5.95
C PRO A 300 13.87 27.12 -5.34
#